data_AF-A0A1A7Z6L6-F1
#
_entry.id   AF-A0A1A7Z6L6-F1
#
_cell.length_a   1.000
_cell.length_b   1.000
_cell.length_c   1.000
_cell.angle_alpha   90.00
_cell.angle_beta   90.00
_cell.angle_gamma   90.00
#
_symmetry.space_group_name_H-M   'P 1'
#
loop_
_entity.id
_entity.type
_entity.pdbx_description
1 polymer ?
#
loop_
_entity_poly.entity_id
_entity_poly.type
_entity_poly.pdbx_seq_one_letter_code
_entity_poly.pdbx_strand_id
1 'polypeptide(L)'
;PTRVLGDFLTKSYNYVNLFLFQGFRLIPFLTELRAVMDWVWTDTSLSLSSWICVEDIYAHIFILKCWRESEKRYPQPRGQKKKKVVKYGMGGMIVMLLICIVWFPLLFMSLVKSVAGVVNAPLDVSVKITLAGFQPIFTMSAQQKQLQTVTEEQFHGFKQKFQTMDTALE
;
A
#
# COMPACT_ATOMS: atom_id res chain seq x y z
N PRO A 1 38.62 -0.36 17.92
CA PRO A 1 37.91 -1.64 18.16
C PRO A 1 38.18 -2.65 17.03
N THR A 2 38.81 -3.79 17.35
CA THR A 2 39.35 -4.75 16.36
C THR A 2 38.32 -5.70 15.73
N ARG A 3 37.03 -5.59 16.06
CA ARG A 3 35.95 -6.45 15.52
C ARG A 3 34.63 -5.69 15.34
N VAL A 4 34.35 -5.22 14.13
CA VAL A 4 33.19 -4.35 13.79
C VAL A 4 32.12 -5.09 12.95
N LEU A 5 32.45 -6.23 12.36
CA LEU A 5 31.59 -6.99 11.41
C LEU A 5 30.33 -7.66 12.00
N GLY A 6 29.99 -7.43 13.27
CA GLY A 6 28.83 -8.10 13.89
C GLY A 6 27.55 -7.29 13.72
N ASP A 7 26.51 -7.91 13.13
CA ASP A 7 25.15 -7.35 13.17
C ASP A 7 24.76 -7.05 14.63
N PHE A 8 24.29 -5.82 14.87
CA PHE A 8 23.93 -5.33 16.18
C PHE A 8 22.80 -6.17 16.80
N LEU A 9 21.90 -6.68 15.96
CA LEU A 9 20.71 -7.42 16.38
C LEU A 9 20.98 -8.88 16.76
N THR A 10 22.12 -9.45 16.37
CA THR A 10 22.45 -10.87 16.59
C THR A 10 23.29 -11.12 17.85
N LYS A 11 23.51 -10.09 18.69
CA LYS A 11 24.32 -10.18 19.92
C LYS A 11 23.66 -10.94 21.08
N SER A 12 22.33 -11.11 21.06
CA SER A 12 21.58 -11.80 22.12
C SER A 12 20.47 -12.69 21.53
N TYR A 13 20.22 -13.84 22.15
CA TYR A 13 19.30 -14.87 21.66
C TYR A 13 17.98 -14.87 22.45
N ASN A 14 17.26 -13.74 22.42
CA ASN A 14 15.97 -13.56 23.12
C ASN A 14 14.80 -13.44 22.12
N TYR A 15 13.55 -13.68 22.57
CA TYR A 15 12.34 -13.52 21.74
C TYR A 15 12.22 -12.12 21.11
N VAL A 16 12.60 -11.08 21.86
CA VAL A 16 12.61 -9.70 21.37
C VAL A 16 13.55 -9.55 20.18
N ASN A 17 14.75 -10.12 20.25
CA ASN A 17 15.72 -10.07 19.16
C ASN A 17 15.28 -10.91 17.96
N LEU A 18 14.61 -12.04 18.20
CA LEU A 18 14.00 -12.83 17.12
C LEU A 18 12.93 -12.04 16.37
N PHE A 19 12.02 -11.37 17.09
CA PHE A 19 10.96 -10.59 16.47
C PHE A 19 11.50 -9.34 15.75
N LEU A 20 12.47 -8.63 16.36
CA LEU A 20 13.13 -7.49 15.72
C LEU A 20 13.91 -7.90 14.47
N PHE A 21 14.59 -9.05 14.49
CA PHE A 21 15.31 -9.57 13.33
C PHE A 21 14.35 -10.00 12.21
N GLN A 22 13.22 -10.64 12.54
CA GLN A 22 12.17 -10.94 11.56
C GLN A 22 11.53 -9.66 11.00
N GLY A 23 11.29 -8.65 11.83
CA GLY A 23 10.78 -7.35 11.41
C GLY A 23 11.76 -6.64 10.47
N PHE A 24 13.05 -6.67 10.77
CA PHE A 24 14.10 -6.10 9.90
C PHE A 24 14.13 -6.78 8.52
N ARG A 25 13.96 -8.11 8.45
CA ARG A 25 13.89 -8.86 7.18
C ARG A 25 12.60 -8.65 6.38
N LEU A 26 11.51 -8.23 7.04
CA LEU A 26 10.23 -7.99 6.35
C LEU A 26 10.27 -6.70 5.52
N ILE A 27 11.16 -5.77 5.85
CA ILE A 27 11.29 -4.51 5.13
C ILE A 27 12.00 -4.79 3.79
N PRO A 28 11.34 -4.53 2.65
CA PRO A 28 11.95 -4.79 1.35
C PRO A 28 13.20 -3.92 1.15
N PHE A 29 14.19 -4.45 0.44
CA PHE A 29 15.46 -3.80 0.07
C PHE A 29 16.43 -3.47 1.22
N LEU A 30 16.00 -3.32 2.47
CA LEU A 30 16.91 -2.94 3.57
C LEU A 30 17.99 -4.01 3.84
N THR A 31 17.61 -5.28 3.87
CA THR A 31 18.56 -6.38 4.10
C THR A 31 19.48 -6.59 2.89
N GLU A 32 18.96 -6.42 1.69
CA GLU A 32 19.72 -6.58 0.45
C GLU A 32 20.75 -5.46 0.29
N LEU A 33 20.35 -4.21 0.53
CA LEU A 33 21.24 -3.06 0.47
C LEU A 33 22.32 -3.15 1.54
N ARG A 34 21.97 -3.63 2.75
CA ARG A 34 22.95 -3.96 3.79
C ARG A 34 23.97 -4.99 3.31
N ALA A 35 23.51 -6.12 2.77
CA ALA A 35 24.38 -7.20 2.28
C ALA A 35 25.36 -6.70 1.21
N VAL A 36 24.86 -5.90 0.26
CA VAL A 36 25.67 -5.32 -0.82
C VAL A 36 26.68 -4.31 -0.27
N MET A 37 26.28 -3.43 0.66
CA MET A 37 27.22 -2.51 1.31
C MET A 37 28.30 -3.30 2.07
N ASP A 38 27.92 -4.23 2.94
CA ASP A 38 28.88 -5.01 3.72
C ASP A 38 29.86 -5.79 2.80
N TRP A 39 29.41 -6.26 1.62
CA TRP A 39 30.28 -6.85 0.59
C TRP A 39 31.23 -5.86 -0.07
N VAL A 40 30.75 -4.67 -0.48
CA VAL A 40 31.58 -3.66 -1.17
C VAL A 40 32.72 -3.14 -0.27
N TRP A 41 32.45 -2.98 1.02
CA TRP A 41 33.37 -2.36 1.97
C TRP A 41 34.20 -3.37 2.79
N THR A 42 34.07 -4.67 2.54
CA THR A 42 34.84 -5.73 3.22
C THR A 42 35.79 -6.41 2.23
N ASP A 43 37.05 -6.59 2.63
CA ASP A 43 38.02 -7.37 1.87
C ASP A 43 37.62 -8.87 1.89
N THR A 44 36.88 -9.31 0.87
CA THR A 44 36.43 -10.70 0.72
C THR A 44 36.81 -11.24 -0.66
N SER A 45 37.18 -12.53 -0.71
CA SER A 45 37.44 -13.25 -1.96
C SER A 45 36.17 -13.85 -2.58
N LEU A 46 35.02 -13.70 -1.92
CA LEU A 46 33.74 -14.24 -2.37
C LEU A 46 33.08 -13.32 -3.41
N SER A 47 32.48 -13.94 -4.43
CA SER A 47 31.58 -13.22 -5.34
C SER A 47 30.33 -12.74 -4.60
N LEU A 48 29.67 -11.71 -5.14
CA LEU A 48 28.47 -11.12 -4.54
C LEU A 48 27.36 -12.16 -4.29
N SER A 49 27.12 -13.07 -5.24
CA SER A 49 26.11 -14.12 -5.10
C SER A 49 26.44 -15.12 -3.99
N SER A 50 27.72 -15.50 -3.85
CA SER A 50 28.18 -16.35 -2.75
C SER A 50 28.11 -15.64 -1.41
N TRP A 51 28.38 -14.34 -1.35
CA TRP A 51 28.24 -13.52 -0.14
C TRP A 51 26.79 -13.47 0.35
N ILE A 52 25.85 -13.15 -0.55
CA ILE A 52 24.41 -13.13 -0.25
C ILE A 52 23.93 -14.51 0.23
N CYS A 53 24.41 -15.60 -0.39
CA CYS A 53 24.08 -16.96 0.03
C CYS A 53 24.53 -17.25 1.47
N VAL A 54 25.76 -16.83 1.84
CA VAL A 54 26.29 -17.01 3.20
C VAL A 54 25.48 -16.19 4.21
N GLU A 55 25.10 -14.96 3.89
CA GLU A 55 24.27 -14.14 4.77
C GLU A 55 22.88 -14.73 4.98
N ASP A 56 22.24 -15.26 3.94
CA ASP A 56 20.93 -15.91 4.08
C ASP A 56 21.02 -17.18 4.94
N ILE A 57 22.05 -18.02 4.76
CA ILE A 57 22.29 -19.19 5.61
C ILE A 57 22.51 -18.76 7.06
N TYR A 58 23.30 -17.71 7.29
CA TYR A 58 23.55 -17.18 8.62
C TYR A 58 22.25 -16.70 9.30
N ALA A 59 21.40 -15.97 8.58
CA ALA A 59 20.11 -15.51 9.06
C ALA A 59 19.17 -16.67 9.44
N HIS A 60 19.14 -17.74 8.62
CA HIS A 60 18.36 -18.94 8.90
C HIS A 60 18.86 -19.68 10.16
N ILE A 61 20.18 -19.86 10.30
CA ILE A 61 20.78 -20.50 11.47
C ILE A 61 20.51 -19.67 12.73
N PHE A 62 20.59 -18.33 12.64
CA PHE A 62 20.31 -17.44 13.77
C PHE A 62 18.88 -17.59 14.29
N ILE A 63 17.89 -17.61 13.40
CA ILE A 63 16.47 -17.82 13.75
C ILE A 63 16.30 -19.18 14.44
N LEU A 64 16.87 -20.25 13.86
CA LEU A 64 16.77 -21.59 14.43
C LEU A 64 17.42 -21.67 15.82
N LYS A 65 18.57 -21.03 16.01
CA LYS A 65 19.26 -20.96 17.30
C LYS A 65 18.42 -20.20 18.34
N CYS A 66 17.80 -19.08 17.97
CA CYS A 66 16.90 -18.34 18.85
C CYS A 66 15.68 -19.18 19.26
N TRP A 67 15.06 -19.93 18.33
CA TRP A 67 13.98 -20.86 18.65
C TRP A 67 14.41 -21.94 19.64
N ARG A 68 15.58 -22.54 19.43
CA ARG A 68 16.11 -23.59 20.30
C ARG A 68 16.44 -23.09 21.71
N GLU A 69 17.03 -21.91 21.83
CA GLU A 69 17.23 -21.26 23.14
C GLU A 69 15.89 -20.93 23.82
N SER A 70 14.89 -20.51 23.04
CA SER A 70 13.55 -20.23 23.58
C SER A 70 12.86 -21.49 24.14
N GLU A 71 12.99 -22.62 23.44
CA GLU A 71 12.45 -23.90 23.88
C GLU A 71 13.18 -24.43 25.12
N LYS A 72 14.51 -24.22 25.19
CA LYS A 72 15.32 -24.56 26.36
C LYS A 72 14.96 -23.72 27.59
N ARG A 73 14.70 -22.42 27.41
CA ARG A 73 14.36 -21.49 28.49
C ARG A 73 12.91 -21.66 28.99
N TYR A 74 12.01 -22.11 28.12
CA TYR A 74 10.61 -22.37 28.43
C TYR A 74 10.19 -23.78 27.99
N PRO A 75 10.68 -24.83 28.68
CA PRO A 75 10.39 -26.20 28.31
C PRO A 75 8.90 -26.49 28.46
N GLN A 76 8.28 -27.05 27.41
CA GLN A 76 6.89 -27.50 27.48
C GLN A 76 6.83 -28.94 28.02
N PRO A 77 6.02 -29.21 29.07
CA PRO A 77 5.83 -30.56 29.56
C PRO A 77 5.17 -31.45 28.50
N ARG A 78 5.77 -32.61 28.23
CA ARG A 78 5.29 -33.56 27.21
C ARG A 78 3.91 -34.10 27.61
N GLY A 79 2.99 -34.19 26.65
CA GLY A 79 1.65 -34.76 26.87
C GLY A 79 0.61 -33.81 27.49
N GLN A 80 0.97 -32.55 27.80
CA GLN A 80 -0.01 -31.58 28.31
C GLN A 80 -0.66 -30.76 27.19
N LYS A 81 -1.95 -30.43 27.37
CA LYS A 81 -2.69 -29.58 26.43
C LYS A 81 -2.11 -28.16 26.44
N LYS A 82 -1.80 -27.60 25.27
CA LYS A 82 -1.40 -26.19 25.13
C LYS A 82 -2.49 -25.27 25.67
N LYS A 83 -2.09 -24.19 26.34
CA LYS A 83 -3.01 -23.19 26.91
C LYS A 83 -3.98 -22.68 25.86
N LYS A 84 -5.28 -22.68 26.18
CA LYS A 84 -6.35 -22.23 25.28
C LYS A 84 -6.11 -20.79 24.77
N VAL A 85 -5.63 -19.90 25.65
CA VAL A 85 -5.32 -18.50 25.32
C VAL A 85 -4.37 -18.37 24.14
N VAL A 86 -3.31 -19.19 24.07
CA VAL A 86 -2.34 -19.12 22.96
C VAL A 86 -2.97 -19.61 21.65
N LYS A 87 -3.81 -20.65 21.71
CA LYS A 87 -4.51 -21.18 20.53
C LYS A 87 -5.50 -20.17 19.96
N TYR A 88 -6.37 -19.63 20.80
CA TYR A 88 -7.39 -18.68 20.36
C TYR A 88 -6.82 -17.29 20.06
N GLY A 89 -5.76 -16.86 20.76
CA GLY A 89 -5.07 -15.60 20.48
C GLY A 89 -4.36 -15.62 19.13
N MET A 90 -3.51 -16.63 18.88
CA MET A 90 -2.78 -16.74 17.61
C MET A 90 -3.73 -17.02 16.44
N GLY A 91 -4.69 -17.93 16.62
CA GLY A 91 -5.71 -18.21 15.59
C GLY A 91 -6.63 -17.02 15.33
N GLY A 92 -7.09 -16.35 16.39
CA GLY A 92 -7.94 -15.18 16.29
C GLY A 92 -7.26 -14.00 15.58
N MET A 93 -5.98 -13.77 15.85
CA MET A 93 -5.19 -12.75 15.15
C MET A 93 -5.11 -13.03 13.64
N ILE A 94 -4.85 -14.29 13.24
CA ILE A 94 -4.80 -14.68 11.82
C ILE A 94 -6.16 -14.49 11.15
N VAL A 95 -7.24 -14.93 11.80
CA VAL A 95 -8.61 -14.77 11.28
C VAL A 95 -8.99 -13.29 11.14
N MET A 96 -8.69 -12.47 12.13
CA MET A 96 -8.94 -11.02 12.09
C MET A 96 -8.17 -10.36 10.95
N LEU A 97 -6.89 -10.69 10.77
CA LEU A 97 -6.05 -10.15 9.70
C LEU A 97 -6.62 -10.50 8.32
N LEU A 98 -7.12 -11.73 8.14
CA LEU A 98 -7.76 -12.16 6.90
C LEU A 98 -9.05 -11.36 6.62
N ILE A 99 -9.90 -11.17 7.63
CA ILE A 99 -11.10 -10.33 7.51
C ILE A 99 -10.70 -8.90 7.09
N CYS A 100 -9.67 -8.32 7.72
CA CYS A 100 -9.16 -7.01 7.36
C CYS A 100 -8.67 -6.96 5.91
N ILE A 101 -7.92 -7.95 5.42
CA ILE A 101 -7.45 -7.96 4.02
C ILE A 101 -8.62 -7.98 3.02
N VAL A 102 -9.71 -8.68 3.34
CA VAL A 102 -10.89 -8.75 2.45
C VAL A 102 -11.74 -7.48 2.54
N TRP A 103 -11.97 -6.95 3.75
CA TRP A 103 -12.86 -5.81 3.97
C TRP A 103 -12.20 -4.45 3.71
N PHE A 104 -10.92 -4.30 4.04
CA PHE A 104 -10.18 -3.06 3.86
C PHE A 104 -10.24 -2.50 2.43
N PRO A 105 -9.99 -3.27 1.35
CA PRO A 105 -10.08 -2.75 -0.02
C PRO A 105 -11.51 -2.32 -0.39
N LEU A 106 -12.54 -3.00 0.13
CA LEU A 106 -13.94 -2.63 -0.10
C LEU A 106 -14.27 -1.29 0.56
N LEU A 107 -13.85 -1.11 1.82
CA LEU A 107 -13.99 0.16 2.54
C LEU A 107 -13.22 1.28 1.84
N PHE A 108 -11.97 1.02 1.42
CA PHE A 108 -11.14 1.99 0.72
C PHE A 108 -11.76 2.41 -0.62
N MET A 109 -12.27 1.47 -1.42
CA MET A 109 -12.96 1.79 -2.67
C MET A 109 -14.20 2.65 -2.46
N SER A 110 -14.95 2.42 -1.37
CA SER A 110 -16.10 3.26 -1.03
C SER A 110 -15.70 4.68 -0.64
N LEU A 111 -14.60 4.84 0.09
CA LEU A 111 -14.09 6.17 0.47
C LEU A 111 -13.56 6.94 -0.74
N VAL A 112 -12.81 6.28 -1.64
CA VAL A 112 -12.22 6.93 -2.83
C VAL A 112 -13.29 7.36 -3.83
N LYS A 113 -14.41 6.64 -3.98
CA LYS A 113 -15.50 7.08 -4.88
C LYS A 113 -16.24 8.33 -4.40
N SER A 114 -16.05 8.74 -3.15
CA SER A 114 -16.69 9.95 -2.61
C SER A 114 -16.15 11.26 -3.21
N VAL A 115 -15.00 11.25 -3.91
CA VAL A 115 -14.44 12.46 -4.52
C VAL A 115 -15.01 12.79 -5.91
N ALA A 116 -15.93 11.96 -6.44
CA ALA A 116 -16.55 12.17 -7.76
C ALA A 116 -17.64 13.29 -7.78
N GLY A 117 -17.78 14.06 -6.69
CA GLY A 117 -18.80 15.09 -6.54
C GLY A 117 -18.38 16.51 -6.94
N VAL A 118 -17.18 16.71 -7.50
CA VAL A 118 -16.72 18.05 -7.90
C VAL A 118 -17.28 18.39 -9.28
N VAL A 119 -18.20 19.35 -9.32
CA VAL A 119 -18.79 19.86 -10.56
C VAL A 119 -17.73 20.62 -11.35
N ASN A 120 -17.41 20.16 -12.57
CA ASN A 120 -16.46 20.83 -13.46
C ASN A 120 -17.18 21.85 -14.36
N ALA A 121 -17.46 23.04 -13.83
CA ALA A 121 -18.09 24.10 -14.60
C ALA A 121 -17.11 24.68 -15.64
N PRO A 122 -17.51 24.86 -16.91
CA PRO A 122 -16.65 25.45 -17.93
C PRO A 122 -16.32 26.91 -17.58
N LEU A 123 -15.06 27.30 -17.75
CA LEU A 123 -14.58 28.65 -17.46
C LEU A 123 -14.77 29.62 -18.63
N ASP A 124 -14.69 29.10 -19.85
CA ASP A 124 -14.86 29.82 -21.11
C ASP A 124 -15.54 28.93 -22.15
N VAL A 125 -16.46 29.50 -22.90
CA VAL A 125 -17.13 28.84 -24.03
C VAL A 125 -16.95 29.71 -25.25
N SER A 126 -16.21 29.20 -26.24
CA SER A 126 -15.96 29.92 -27.50
C SER A 126 -16.72 29.31 -28.67
N VAL A 127 -17.45 30.13 -29.41
CA VAL A 127 -18.18 29.77 -30.63
C VAL A 127 -17.56 30.49 -31.82
N LYS A 128 -17.23 29.74 -32.88
CA LYS A 128 -16.66 30.26 -34.12
C LYS A 128 -17.47 29.78 -35.32
N ILE A 129 -17.85 30.68 -36.21
CA ILE A 129 -18.56 30.38 -37.46
C ILE A 129 -17.62 30.70 -38.62
N THR A 130 -17.33 29.69 -39.44
CA THR A 130 -16.40 29.77 -40.58
C THR A 130 -17.05 29.23 -41.85
N LEU A 131 -16.76 29.84 -42.99
CA LEU A 131 -17.17 29.33 -44.31
C LEU A 131 -15.96 28.68 -44.97
N ALA A 132 -16.05 27.39 -45.30
CA ALA A 132 -15.13 26.66 -46.18
C ALA A 132 -13.60 26.91 -45.95
N GLY A 133 -13.16 27.16 -44.71
CA GLY A 133 -11.75 27.39 -44.39
C GLY A 133 -11.25 28.84 -44.49
N PHE A 134 -12.13 29.80 -44.81
CA PHE A 134 -11.84 31.23 -44.73
C PHE A 134 -11.87 31.74 -43.28
N GLN A 135 -11.38 32.98 -43.07
CA GLN A 135 -11.37 33.63 -41.75
C GLN A 135 -12.77 33.59 -41.10
N PRO A 136 -12.87 33.28 -39.80
CA PRO A 136 -14.16 33.21 -39.11
C PRO A 136 -14.92 34.53 -39.24
N ILE A 137 -16.13 34.44 -39.78
CA ILE A 137 -17.06 35.57 -39.93
C ILE A 137 -17.69 35.96 -38.60
N PHE A 138 -17.66 35.06 -37.61
CA PHE A 138 -18.13 35.32 -36.26
C PHE A 138 -17.28 34.56 -35.25
N THR A 139 -16.82 35.25 -34.21
CA THR A 139 -16.14 34.65 -33.05
C THR A 139 -16.71 35.28 -31.79
N MET A 140 -17.21 34.46 -30.89
CA MET A 140 -17.73 34.87 -29.59
C MET A 140 -17.10 34.00 -28.51
N SER A 141 -16.67 34.59 -27.41
CA SER A 141 -16.28 33.89 -26.18
C SER A 141 -17.16 34.42 -25.05
N ALA A 142 -17.75 33.52 -24.29
CA ALA A 142 -18.56 33.82 -23.13
C ALA A 142 -17.84 33.32 -21.87
N GLN A 143 -17.56 34.25 -20.97
CA GLN A 143 -16.88 33.99 -19.69
C GLN A 143 -17.89 34.04 -18.52
N GLN A 144 -17.40 33.80 -17.30
CA GLN A 144 -18.14 33.63 -16.05
C GLN A 144 -19.44 34.44 -15.89
N LYS A 145 -19.47 35.75 -16.20
CA LYS A 145 -20.69 36.58 -16.02
C LYS A 145 -21.80 36.32 -17.06
N GLN A 146 -21.44 35.74 -18.21
CA GLN A 146 -22.37 35.34 -19.27
C GLN A 146 -22.75 33.85 -19.18
N LEU A 147 -21.99 33.06 -18.41
CA LEU A 147 -22.31 31.68 -18.10
C LEU A 147 -23.22 31.62 -16.88
N GLN A 148 -24.52 31.42 -17.11
CA GLN A 148 -25.51 31.31 -16.03
C GLN A 148 -25.62 29.87 -15.54
N THR A 149 -25.54 29.69 -14.23
CA THR A 149 -25.87 28.40 -13.60
C THR A 149 -27.38 28.20 -13.63
N VAL A 150 -27.81 27.01 -14.04
CA VAL A 150 -29.23 26.64 -14.11
C VAL A 150 -29.79 26.54 -12.70
N THR A 151 -30.90 27.23 -12.42
CA THR A 151 -31.61 27.09 -11.14
C THR A 151 -32.43 25.80 -11.10
N GLU A 152 -32.77 25.32 -9.89
CA GLU A 152 -33.56 24.09 -9.75
C GLU A 152 -34.91 24.15 -10.49
N GLU A 153 -35.57 25.32 -10.48
CA GLU A 153 -36.83 25.53 -11.19
C GLU A 153 -36.68 25.44 -12.72
N GLN A 154 -35.62 26.04 -13.27
CA GLN A 154 -35.31 25.97 -14.70
C GLN A 154 -34.96 24.54 -15.11
N PHE A 155 -34.22 23.82 -14.27
CA PHE A 155 -33.88 22.41 -14.51
C PHE A 155 -35.13 21.52 -14.49
N HIS A 156 -36.05 21.76 -13.55
CA HIS A 156 -37.31 21.03 -13.49
C HIS A 156 -38.17 21.26 -14.75
N GLY A 157 -38.30 22.51 -15.19
CA GLY A 157 -38.99 22.84 -16.44
C GLY A 157 -38.31 22.26 -17.68
N PHE A 158 -36.98 22.20 -17.71
CA PHE A 158 -36.24 21.51 -18.77
C PHE A 158 -36.53 20.01 -18.77
N LYS A 159 -36.46 19.34 -17.61
CA LYS A 159 -36.74 17.90 -17.47
C LYS A 159 -38.15 17.54 -17.93
N GLN A 160 -39.15 18.37 -17.63
CA GLN A 160 -40.53 18.16 -18.07
C GLN A 160 -40.69 18.12 -19.60
N LYS A 161 -39.90 18.91 -20.35
CA LYS A 161 -39.97 18.94 -21.82
C LYS A 161 -39.44 17.67 -22.49
N PHE A 162 -38.57 16.92 -21.82
CA PHE A 162 -37.96 15.71 -22.35
C PHE A 162 -38.56 14.41 -21.76
N GLN A 163 -39.69 14.51 -21.05
CA GLN A 163 -40.36 13.37 -20.41
C GLN A 163 -40.81 12.26 -21.36
N THR A 164 -41.09 12.59 -22.62
CA THR A 164 -41.59 11.63 -23.61
C THR A 164 -40.47 10.90 -24.35
N MET A 165 -39.20 11.17 -24.04
CA MET A 165 -38.04 10.65 -24.76
C MET A 165 -37.19 9.84 -23.78
N ASP A 166 -37.41 8.52 -23.76
CA ASP A 166 -36.85 7.60 -22.75
C ASP A 166 -35.31 7.67 -22.66
N THR A 167 -34.64 7.88 -23.79
CA THR A 167 -33.17 8.00 -23.87
C THR A 167 -32.61 9.32 -23.34
N ALA A 168 -33.45 10.34 -23.11
CA ALA A 168 -33.02 11.64 -22.59
C ALA A 168 -33.11 11.72 -21.05
N LEU A 169 -33.70 10.70 -20.40
CA LEU A 169 -33.89 10.61 -18.95
C LEU A 169 -32.98 9.60 -18.26
N GLU A 170 -32.28 8.74 -19.01
CA GLU A 170 -31.17 7.91 -18.54
C GLU A 170 -29.92 8.74 -18.23
#